data_AF-A0A6N2N8S6-F1
#
_entry.id   AF-A0A6N2N8S6-F1
#
_cell.length_a   1.000
_cell.length_b   1.000
_cell.length_c   1.000
_cell.angle_alpha   90.00
_cell.angle_beta   90.00
_cell.angle_gamma   90.00
#
_symmetry.space_group_name_H-M   'P 1'
#
loop_
_entity.id
_entity.type
_entity.pdbx_description
1 polymer ?
#
loop_
_entity_poly.entity_id
_entity_poly.type
_entity_poly.pdbx_seq_one_letter_code
_entity_poly.pdbx_strand_id
1 'polypeptide(L)'
;MAEAGRIILNTTFLPSLHSLHKTHRKVSYSQPFLHKRHPAIQCSISTSSDTKAAAKVSETVPWGCDIDSVENAEALQKWLSDSGLPPQKMGIQKVEVGERGLVALKNIRKGEMLLFVPPSLVIDADSEWSCPEAGEVLKQYSVPDWPLLATYLISEASFEKSSRWSNYISALPRQPYSLLYWTRAELDTYLEASRIRERAIERITNVTGTYNDLRLRIFSKHPHLFPEEVFNMESFKWSFGILFSRLVRLPSMDERVALVPWADMLNHSCEVETFLDYDKSSKGVVFTTDRPYQPGEQVNEIFFVKLKSLVAKRI
;
A
#
# COMPACT_ATOMS: atom_id res chain seq x y z
N MET A 1 -15.45 -30.66 -41.63
CA MET A 1 -14.25 -29.82 -41.81
C MET A 1 -14.68 -28.37 -41.91
N ALA A 2 -14.59 -27.63 -40.81
CA ALA A 2 -14.51 -26.18 -40.78
C ALA A 2 -14.04 -25.79 -39.36
N GLU A 3 -13.00 -24.99 -39.31
CA GLU A 3 -12.08 -24.80 -38.20
C GLU A 3 -12.52 -23.62 -37.33
N ALA A 4 -12.67 -23.84 -36.02
CA ALA A 4 -13.04 -22.80 -35.06
C ALA A 4 -11.78 -22.10 -34.54
N GLY A 5 -11.49 -20.92 -35.10
CA GLY A 5 -10.41 -20.04 -34.65
C GLY A 5 -10.70 -19.47 -33.25
N ARG A 6 -9.85 -19.80 -32.28
CA ARG A 6 -9.85 -19.21 -30.93
C ARG A 6 -9.32 -17.78 -30.99
N ILE A 7 -10.17 -16.80 -30.74
CA ILE A 7 -9.76 -15.41 -30.49
C ILE A 7 -9.36 -15.30 -29.02
N ILE A 8 -8.06 -15.19 -28.76
CA ILE A 8 -7.50 -14.85 -27.44
C ILE A 8 -7.43 -13.32 -27.36
N LEU A 9 -8.36 -12.70 -26.63
CA LEU A 9 -8.28 -11.28 -26.29
C LEU A 9 -7.48 -11.10 -25.00
N ASN A 10 -6.19 -10.76 -25.16
CA ASN A 10 -5.36 -10.23 -24.08
C ASN A 10 -5.95 -8.89 -23.62
N THR A 11 -6.41 -8.83 -22.37
CA THR A 11 -6.79 -7.58 -21.71
C THR A 11 -5.65 -7.14 -20.79
N THR A 12 -4.79 -6.26 -21.30
CA THR A 12 -3.77 -5.54 -20.54
C THR A 12 -4.43 -4.46 -19.68
N PHE A 13 -4.40 -4.65 -18.36
CA PHE A 13 -4.81 -3.63 -17.38
C PHE A 13 -3.64 -3.38 -16.44
N LEU A 14 -2.91 -2.27 -16.66
CA LEU A 14 -2.09 -1.51 -15.69
C LEU A 14 -1.54 -0.26 -16.44
N PRO A 15 -1.33 0.89 -15.77
CA PRO A 15 -0.68 2.04 -16.38
C PRO A 15 0.79 1.71 -16.68
N SER A 16 1.20 1.93 -17.92
CA SER A 16 2.59 1.81 -18.39
C SER A 16 3.47 2.84 -17.68
N LEU A 17 4.42 2.38 -16.86
CA LEU A 17 5.53 3.18 -16.36
C LEU A 17 6.73 3.11 -17.32
N HIS A 18 6.56 3.44 -18.61
CA HIS A 18 7.69 3.56 -19.53
C HIS A 18 7.47 4.63 -20.60
N SER A 19 8.23 5.72 -20.52
CA SER A 19 8.63 6.51 -21.69
C SER A 19 10.15 6.67 -21.65
N LEU A 20 10.85 5.88 -22.47
CA LEU A 20 12.28 6.08 -22.74
C LEU A 20 12.50 5.97 -24.25
N HIS A 21 12.85 7.10 -24.85
CA HIS A 21 13.33 7.21 -26.21
C HIS A 21 14.62 6.38 -26.37
N LYS A 22 14.58 5.39 -27.27
CA LYS A 22 15.75 4.63 -27.71
C LYS A 22 16.53 5.43 -28.74
N THR A 23 17.83 5.65 -28.49
CA THR A 23 18.83 5.88 -29.55
C THR A 23 19.77 4.67 -29.59
N HIS A 24 20.00 4.18 -30.81
CA HIS A 24 20.79 2.98 -31.10
C HIS A 24 22.30 3.21 -30.91
N ARG A 25 23.00 2.21 -30.37
CA ARG A 25 24.36 1.89 -30.81
C ARG A 25 24.69 0.41 -30.59
N LYS A 26 25.02 -0.29 -31.69
CA LYS A 26 25.53 -1.66 -31.73
C LYS A 26 26.99 -1.69 -31.30
N VAL A 27 27.38 -2.65 -30.46
CA VAL A 27 28.74 -3.21 -30.43
C VAL A 27 28.64 -4.70 -30.19
N SER A 28 29.19 -5.48 -31.12
CA SER A 28 29.32 -6.93 -31.07
C SER A 28 30.65 -7.30 -30.42
N TYR A 29 30.67 -8.27 -29.51
CA TYR A 29 31.86 -9.06 -29.20
C TYR A 29 31.48 -10.51 -28.92
N SER A 30 32.01 -11.40 -29.75
CA SER A 30 31.95 -12.84 -29.69
C SER A 30 33.19 -13.39 -28.98
N GLN A 31 33.06 -14.33 -28.04
CA GLN A 31 34.12 -15.29 -27.71
C GLN A 31 33.55 -16.63 -27.18
N PRO A 32 34.31 -17.73 -27.31
CA PRO A 32 33.76 -19.06 -27.56
C PRO A 32 33.68 -19.99 -26.34
N PHE A 33 32.80 -20.97 -26.48
CA PHE A 33 32.56 -22.09 -25.58
C PHE A 33 33.73 -23.09 -25.61
N LEU A 34 34.19 -23.51 -24.43
CA LEU A 34 35.05 -24.68 -24.23
C LEU A 34 34.35 -25.68 -23.31
N HIS A 35 34.05 -26.85 -23.87
CA HIS A 35 33.60 -28.04 -23.16
C HIS A 35 34.70 -28.61 -22.27
N LYS A 36 34.39 -28.93 -21.01
CA LYS A 36 35.11 -29.97 -20.24
C LYS A 36 34.15 -30.84 -19.43
N ARG A 37 34.56 -32.10 -19.36
CA ARG A 37 33.83 -33.33 -19.04
C ARG A 37 33.47 -33.48 -17.55
N HIS A 38 32.42 -34.25 -17.30
CA HIS A 38 31.98 -34.78 -16.00
C HIS A 38 33.07 -35.54 -15.24
N PRO A 39 32.92 -35.63 -13.91
CA PRO A 39 32.91 -36.93 -13.27
C PRO A 39 31.63 -37.13 -12.43
N ALA A 40 31.10 -38.35 -12.47
CA ALA A 40 30.19 -38.86 -11.46
C ALA A 40 30.98 -39.15 -10.17
N ILE A 41 30.39 -38.94 -8.99
CA ILE A 41 30.57 -39.76 -7.78
C ILE A 41 29.56 -39.33 -6.70
N GLN A 42 28.73 -40.31 -6.33
CA GLN A 42 28.13 -40.68 -5.04
C GLN A 42 27.48 -39.63 -4.12
N CYS A 43 26.17 -39.83 -3.91
CA CYS A 43 25.47 -39.56 -2.65
C CYS A 43 26.17 -40.25 -1.48
N SER A 44 26.43 -39.50 -0.42
CA SER A 44 26.58 -40.01 0.93
C SER A 44 25.73 -39.17 1.86
N ILE A 45 24.79 -39.83 2.55
CA ILE A 45 24.00 -39.27 3.63
C ILE A 45 24.91 -39.18 4.85
N SER A 46 24.96 -38.01 5.49
CA SER A 46 25.58 -37.85 6.80
C SER A 46 24.72 -36.93 7.65
N THR A 47 24.04 -37.54 8.61
CA THR A 47 23.31 -36.91 9.69
C THR A 47 24.30 -36.41 10.76
N SER A 48 24.32 -35.11 11.04
CA SER A 48 24.83 -34.59 12.32
C SER A 48 24.31 -33.19 12.61
N SER A 49 23.41 -33.14 13.59
CA SER A 49 23.30 -32.18 14.70
C SER A 49 23.29 -30.68 14.39
N ASP A 50 22.09 -30.10 14.59
CA ASP A 50 21.86 -28.90 15.42
C ASP A 50 22.98 -27.86 15.49
N THR A 51 23.06 -27.06 14.43
CA THR A 51 23.30 -25.64 14.63
C THR A 51 22.02 -24.91 14.29
N LYS A 52 21.32 -24.44 15.33
CA LYS A 52 20.40 -23.31 15.22
C LYS A 52 21.19 -22.18 14.56
N ALA A 53 21.11 -22.09 13.24
CA ALA A 53 21.36 -20.86 12.54
C ALA A 53 20.34 -19.89 13.12
N ALA A 54 20.80 -19.01 14.01
CA ALA A 54 20.01 -17.91 14.51
C ALA A 54 19.38 -17.25 13.29
N ALA A 55 18.07 -17.41 13.14
CA ALA A 55 17.30 -16.62 12.22
C ALA A 55 17.70 -15.18 12.51
N LYS A 56 18.33 -14.53 11.54
CA LYS A 56 18.63 -13.10 11.59
C LYS A 56 17.32 -12.45 11.99
N VAL A 57 17.27 -11.85 13.17
CA VAL A 57 16.16 -11.00 13.59
C VAL A 57 16.07 -9.96 12.48
N SER A 58 15.08 -10.10 11.58
CA SER A 58 14.71 -9.02 10.68
C SER A 58 14.37 -7.87 11.60
N GLU A 59 15.11 -6.78 11.49
CA GLU A 59 14.86 -5.60 12.30
C GLU A 59 13.46 -5.13 11.89
N THR A 60 12.46 -5.48 12.69
CA THR A 60 11.09 -5.12 12.40
C THR A 60 10.99 -3.62 12.44
N VAL A 61 10.41 -3.02 11.39
CA VAL A 61 10.11 -1.59 11.34
C VAL A 61 9.47 -1.17 12.67
N PRO A 62 10.02 -0.16 13.38
CA PRO A 62 9.64 0.09 14.77
C PRO A 62 8.31 0.85 14.92
N TRP A 63 7.65 1.18 13.80
CA TRP A 63 6.48 2.06 13.77
C TRP A 63 5.19 1.27 13.64
N GLY A 64 4.09 1.88 14.09
CA GLY A 64 2.77 1.26 14.10
C GLY A 64 2.52 0.36 15.32
N CYS A 65 1.35 -0.25 15.32
CA CYS A 65 0.82 -1.07 16.41
C CYS A 65 0.44 -2.48 15.93
N ASP A 66 0.05 -3.30 16.89
CA ASP A 66 -0.68 -4.52 16.58
C ASP A 66 -2.03 -4.12 15.98
N ILE A 67 -2.43 -4.84 14.95
CA ILE A 67 -3.49 -4.40 14.05
C ILE A 67 -4.88 -4.34 14.71
N ASP A 68 -5.06 -5.00 15.86
CA ASP A 68 -6.27 -4.97 16.70
C ASP A 68 -6.14 -4.10 17.97
N SER A 69 -5.07 -3.30 18.11
CA SER A 69 -4.89 -2.43 19.28
C SER A 69 -5.99 -1.37 19.37
N VAL A 70 -6.71 -1.42 20.49
CA VAL A 70 -7.81 -0.50 20.83
C VAL A 70 -7.23 0.82 21.34
N GLU A 71 -6.14 0.78 22.10
CA GLU A 71 -5.51 1.97 22.69
C GLU A 71 -5.02 2.92 21.60
N ASN A 72 -4.38 2.38 20.56
CA ASN A 72 -3.95 3.17 19.41
C ASN A 72 -5.14 3.71 18.60
N ALA A 73 -6.24 2.95 18.51
CA ALA A 73 -7.45 3.41 17.86
C ALA A 73 -8.08 4.58 18.63
N GLU A 74 -8.20 4.49 19.96
CA GLU A 74 -8.71 5.56 20.83
C GLU A 74 -7.85 6.82 20.77
N ALA A 75 -6.52 6.67 20.84
CA ALA A 75 -5.57 7.76 20.69
C ALA A 75 -5.71 8.46 19.33
N LEU A 76 -5.89 7.69 18.25
CA LEU A 76 -6.17 8.21 16.92
C LEU A 76 -7.48 9.02 16.89
N GLN A 77 -8.59 8.48 17.44
CA GLN A 77 -9.87 9.20 17.46
C GLN A 77 -9.77 10.53 18.19
N LYS A 78 -9.10 10.50 19.35
CA LYS A 78 -8.88 11.68 20.17
C LYS A 78 -8.06 12.72 19.42
N TRP A 79 -6.94 12.33 18.85
CA TRP A 79 -6.08 13.24 18.10
C TRP A 79 -6.77 13.85 16.88
N LEU A 80 -7.55 13.05 16.13
CA LEU A 80 -8.32 13.56 14.99
C LEU A 80 -9.35 14.59 15.42
N SER A 81 -10.07 14.33 16.52
CA SER A 81 -11.04 15.27 17.10
C SER A 81 -10.35 16.57 17.53
N ASP A 82 -9.23 16.45 18.25
CA ASP A 82 -8.41 17.59 18.69
C ASP A 82 -7.81 18.36 17.49
N SER A 83 -7.62 17.70 16.35
CA SER A 83 -7.10 18.27 15.10
C SER A 83 -8.19 18.79 14.14
N GLY A 84 -9.44 18.86 14.61
CA GLY A 84 -10.55 19.48 13.88
C GLY A 84 -11.39 18.54 13.03
N LEU A 85 -11.31 17.21 13.22
CA LEU A 85 -12.29 16.28 12.66
C LEU A 85 -13.66 16.52 13.32
N PRO A 86 -14.73 16.79 12.55
CA PRO A 86 -16.06 16.98 13.12
C PRO A 86 -16.57 15.70 13.82
N PRO A 87 -17.53 15.82 14.76
CA PRO A 87 -18.14 14.66 15.39
C PRO A 87 -18.71 13.67 14.36
N GLN A 88 -18.28 12.42 14.45
CA GLN A 88 -18.70 11.34 13.57
C GLN A 88 -19.86 10.54 14.19
N LYS A 89 -20.71 9.95 13.34
CA LYS A 89 -21.74 8.99 13.80
C LYS A 89 -21.20 7.56 13.96
N MET A 90 -19.92 7.37 13.67
CA MET A 90 -19.22 6.09 13.76
C MET A 90 -18.06 6.21 14.74
N GLY A 91 -17.58 5.08 15.25
CA GLY A 91 -16.34 4.98 16.00
C GLY A 91 -15.51 3.81 15.50
N ILE A 92 -14.19 3.88 15.66
CA ILE A 92 -13.29 2.76 15.42
C ILE A 92 -13.50 1.74 16.55
N GLN A 93 -13.85 0.51 16.21
CA GLN A 93 -14.02 -0.59 17.15
C GLN A 93 -13.32 -1.85 16.64
N LYS A 94 -13.11 -2.81 17.53
CA LYS A 94 -12.72 -4.16 17.14
C LYS A 94 -13.89 -4.84 16.41
N VAL A 95 -13.61 -5.48 15.29
CA VAL A 95 -14.60 -6.16 14.44
C VAL A 95 -14.13 -7.58 14.12
N GLU A 96 -15.06 -8.46 13.77
CA GLU A 96 -14.74 -9.86 13.45
C GLU A 96 -13.88 -9.98 12.18
N VAL A 97 -14.15 -9.13 11.18
CA VAL A 97 -13.45 -9.12 9.89
C VAL A 97 -12.73 -7.80 9.69
N GLY A 98 -11.40 -7.84 9.61
CA GLY A 98 -10.54 -6.66 9.43
C GLY A 98 -9.91 -6.13 10.72
N GLU A 99 -10.10 -6.82 11.85
CA GLU A 99 -9.58 -6.52 13.20
C GLU A 99 -10.07 -5.19 13.79
N ARG A 100 -9.91 -4.06 13.09
CA ARG A 100 -10.54 -2.77 13.39
C ARG A 100 -11.45 -2.34 12.25
N GLY A 101 -12.53 -1.65 12.58
CA GLY A 101 -13.49 -1.14 11.61
C GLY A 101 -14.29 0.03 12.14
N LEU A 102 -14.94 0.78 11.24
CA LEU A 102 -15.90 1.80 11.63
C LEU A 102 -17.25 1.15 11.92
N VAL A 103 -17.76 1.38 13.14
CA VAL A 103 -19.05 0.88 13.61
C VAL A 103 -19.98 2.04 13.91
N ALA A 104 -21.22 1.95 13.46
CA ALA A 104 -22.25 2.96 13.71
C ALA A 104 -22.52 3.08 15.21
N LEU A 105 -22.43 4.29 15.76
CA LEU A 105 -22.78 4.61 17.15
C LEU A 105 -24.21 5.12 17.29
N LYS A 106 -24.80 5.55 16.16
CA LYS A 106 -26.15 6.11 16.05
C LYS A 106 -26.81 5.56 14.80
N ASN A 107 -28.12 5.77 14.70
CA ASN A 107 -28.84 5.52 13.46
C ASN A 107 -28.31 6.39 12.32
N ILE A 108 -28.09 5.75 11.19
CA ILE A 108 -27.58 6.33 9.95
C ILE A 108 -28.60 6.08 8.85
N ARG A 109 -28.96 7.12 8.11
CA ARG A 109 -29.89 7.00 6.99
C ARG A 109 -29.14 6.61 5.72
N LYS A 110 -29.85 6.02 4.76
CA LYS A 110 -29.38 5.89 3.38
C LYS A 110 -29.20 7.29 2.76
N GLY A 111 -28.13 7.47 1.99
CA GLY A 111 -27.79 8.74 1.33
C GLY A 111 -27.23 9.78 2.30
N GLU A 112 -26.96 9.39 3.54
CA GLU A 112 -26.38 10.29 4.52
C GLU A 112 -24.88 10.42 4.28
N MET A 113 -24.39 11.66 4.24
CA MET A 113 -22.96 11.95 4.20
C MET A 113 -22.39 11.82 5.61
N LEU A 114 -21.79 10.67 5.90
CA LEU A 114 -21.36 10.30 7.25
C LEU A 114 -20.03 10.89 7.66
N LEU A 115 -19.11 10.93 6.70
CA LEU A 115 -17.73 11.32 6.92
C LEU A 115 -17.46 12.62 6.18
N PHE A 116 -16.83 13.55 6.89
CA PHE A 116 -16.14 14.68 6.29
C PHE A 116 -14.74 14.71 6.92
N VAL A 117 -13.73 14.40 6.11
CA VAL A 117 -12.33 14.59 6.50
C VAL A 117 -11.84 15.88 5.86
N PRO A 118 -11.47 16.91 6.66
CA PRO A 118 -10.96 18.15 6.11
C PRO A 118 -9.61 17.93 5.40
N PRO A 119 -9.25 18.76 4.41
CA PRO A 119 -7.99 18.61 3.67
C PRO A 119 -6.74 18.60 4.55
N SER A 120 -6.79 19.31 5.69
CA SER A 120 -5.70 19.34 6.67
C SER A 120 -5.42 17.98 7.31
N LEU A 121 -6.38 17.04 7.25
CA LEU A 121 -6.29 15.67 7.77
C LEU A 121 -6.16 14.62 6.67
N VAL A 122 -5.81 15.03 5.44
CA VAL A 122 -5.53 14.15 4.31
C VAL A 122 -4.03 14.19 4.02
N ILE A 123 -3.45 13.02 3.70
CA ILE A 123 -2.07 12.91 3.22
C ILE A 123 -2.11 12.57 1.74
N ASP A 124 -1.74 13.53 0.90
CA ASP A 124 -1.54 13.37 -0.55
C ASP A 124 -0.18 13.94 -1.00
N ALA A 125 0.07 13.96 -2.32
CA ALA A 125 1.33 14.42 -2.91
C ALA A 125 1.69 15.89 -2.60
N ASP A 126 0.71 16.71 -2.21
CA ASP A 126 0.90 18.13 -1.89
C ASP A 126 1.08 18.38 -0.39
N SER A 127 1.05 17.32 0.43
CA SER A 127 1.20 17.43 1.88
C SER A 127 2.52 18.09 2.29
N GLU A 128 2.47 18.91 3.32
CA GLU A 128 3.66 19.47 3.96
C GLU A 128 4.45 18.37 4.67
N TRP A 129 5.77 18.39 4.46
CA TRP A 129 6.72 17.47 5.10
C TRP A 129 7.26 18.10 6.38
N SER A 130 7.45 17.29 7.42
CA SER A 130 8.19 17.71 8.63
C SER A 130 9.64 18.11 8.30
N CYS A 131 10.22 17.52 7.24
CA CYS A 131 11.45 17.98 6.59
C CYS A 131 11.13 18.54 5.18
N PRO A 132 10.91 19.86 5.02
CA PRO A 132 10.55 20.44 3.72
C PRO A 132 11.58 20.17 2.63
N GLU A 133 12.87 20.19 2.96
CA GLU A 133 13.96 19.95 2.00
C GLU A 133 13.87 18.55 1.37
N ALA A 134 13.53 17.52 2.15
CA ALA A 134 13.35 16.16 1.64
C ALA A 134 12.22 16.09 0.60
N GLY A 135 11.08 16.73 0.90
CA GLY A 135 9.96 16.82 -0.03
C GLY A 135 10.31 17.54 -1.33
N GLU A 136 11.01 18.68 -1.23
CA GLU A 136 11.42 19.45 -2.41
C GLU A 136 12.44 18.71 -3.28
N VAL A 137 13.39 17.97 -2.69
CA VAL A 137 14.29 17.11 -3.46
C VAL A 137 13.50 16.06 -4.26
N LEU A 138 12.54 15.36 -3.65
CA LEU A 138 11.75 14.34 -4.36
C LEU A 138 10.92 14.95 -5.50
N LYS A 139 10.36 16.14 -5.30
CA LYS A 139 9.64 16.88 -6.35
C LYS A 139 10.55 17.30 -7.51
N GLN A 140 11.76 17.80 -7.22
CA GLN A 140 12.75 18.16 -8.25
C GLN A 140 13.11 16.97 -9.14
N TYR A 141 13.20 15.77 -8.56
CA TYR A 141 13.44 14.53 -9.31
C TYR A 141 12.18 13.94 -9.95
N SER A 142 11.03 14.64 -9.89
CA SER A 142 9.75 14.23 -10.46
C SER A 142 9.34 12.81 -10.01
N VAL A 143 9.52 12.52 -8.72
CA VAL A 143 9.14 11.23 -8.15
C VAL A 143 7.62 11.05 -8.23
N PRO A 144 7.10 9.93 -8.80
CA PRO A 144 5.66 9.69 -8.88
C PRO A 144 4.98 9.57 -7.50
N ASP A 145 3.66 9.80 -7.46
CA ASP A 145 2.88 9.87 -6.21
C ASP A 145 3.08 8.68 -5.26
N TRP A 146 3.07 7.45 -5.76
CA TRP A 146 3.21 6.26 -4.91
C TRP A 146 4.58 6.21 -4.19
N PRO A 147 5.73 6.26 -4.89
CA PRO A 147 7.03 6.36 -4.23
C PRO A 147 7.21 7.64 -3.41
N LEU A 148 6.61 8.76 -3.81
CA LEU A 148 6.64 10.02 -3.05
C LEU A 148 5.94 9.84 -1.69
N LEU A 149 4.70 9.36 -1.69
CA LEU A 149 3.91 9.07 -0.50
C LEU A 149 4.55 7.97 0.36
N ALA A 150 5.17 6.97 -0.27
CA ALA A 150 5.87 5.95 0.46
C ALA A 150 7.04 6.54 1.26
N THR A 151 7.82 7.41 0.61
CA THR A 151 8.95 8.11 1.22
C THR A 151 8.48 9.14 2.26
N TYR A 152 7.34 9.80 2.02
CA TYR A 152 6.68 10.70 2.97
C TYR A 152 6.38 9.98 4.28
N LEU A 153 5.71 8.84 4.19
CA LEU A 153 5.29 8.10 5.37
C LEU A 153 6.48 7.59 6.19
N ILE A 154 7.57 7.16 5.52
CA ILE A 154 8.83 6.79 6.18
C ILE A 154 9.43 7.99 6.90
N SER A 155 9.50 9.14 6.22
CA SER A 155 10.01 10.39 6.80
C SER A 155 9.21 10.77 8.04
N GLU A 156 7.89 10.89 7.93
CA GLU A 156 7.03 11.24 9.05
C GLU A 156 7.11 10.24 10.21
N ALA A 157 7.23 8.96 9.92
CA ALA A 157 7.39 7.95 10.96
C ALA A 157 8.73 8.05 11.70
N SER A 158 9.80 8.43 11.00
CA SER A 158 11.13 8.64 11.59
C SER A 158 11.21 9.82 12.56
N PHE A 159 10.28 10.78 12.47
CA PHE A 159 10.17 11.90 13.41
C PHE A 159 9.44 11.52 14.71
N GLU A 160 8.88 10.31 14.79
CA GLU A 160 8.16 9.80 15.95
C GLU A 160 7.15 10.83 16.49
N LYS A 161 7.23 11.17 17.78
CA LYS A 161 6.36 12.14 18.46
C LYS A 161 6.46 13.56 17.91
N SER A 162 7.51 13.88 17.16
CA SER A 162 7.69 15.20 16.54
C SER A 162 6.88 15.34 15.24
N SER A 163 6.47 14.24 14.61
CA SER A 163 5.57 14.30 13.46
C SER A 163 4.16 14.66 13.93
N ARG A 164 3.51 15.55 13.19
CA ARG A 164 2.08 15.83 13.36
C ARG A 164 1.21 14.58 13.14
N TRP A 165 1.70 13.61 12.37
CA TRP A 165 1.01 12.36 12.05
C TRP A 165 1.34 11.23 13.02
N SER A 166 2.07 11.51 14.11
CA SER A 166 2.51 10.50 15.08
C SER A 166 1.39 9.57 15.57
N ASN A 167 0.21 10.12 15.89
CA ASN A 167 -0.96 9.31 16.31
C ASN A 167 -1.53 8.44 15.18
N TYR A 168 -1.58 8.97 13.96
CA TYR A 168 -1.99 8.20 12.79
C TYR A 168 -1.02 7.05 12.51
N ILE A 169 0.28 7.34 12.46
CA ILE A 169 1.34 6.36 12.20
C ILE A 169 1.36 5.30 13.30
N SER A 170 1.22 5.69 14.57
CA SER A 170 1.16 4.75 15.68
C SER A 170 -0.06 3.83 15.62
N ALA A 171 -1.15 4.25 14.95
CA ALA A 171 -2.34 3.44 14.75
C ALA A 171 -2.30 2.59 13.46
N LEU A 172 -1.29 2.74 12.60
CA LEU A 172 -1.10 1.87 11.44
C LEU A 172 -0.59 0.48 11.86
N PRO A 173 -0.86 -0.58 11.09
CA PRO A 173 -0.31 -1.89 11.38
C PRO A 173 1.21 -1.88 11.22
N ARG A 174 1.92 -2.36 12.26
CA ARG A 174 3.38 -2.58 12.21
C ARG A 174 3.77 -3.59 11.14
N GLN A 175 2.93 -4.60 10.93
CA GLN A 175 3.09 -5.61 9.90
C GLN A 175 1.83 -5.68 9.03
N PRO A 176 1.75 -4.86 7.96
CA PRO A 176 0.62 -4.92 7.03
C PRO A 176 0.52 -6.30 6.37
N TYR A 177 -0.67 -6.89 6.32
CA TYR A 177 -0.88 -8.13 5.58
C TYR A 177 -0.65 -7.89 4.08
N SER A 178 0.46 -8.38 3.55
CA SER A 178 0.83 -8.16 2.16
C SER A 178 1.71 -9.29 1.63
N LEU A 179 1.47 -9.68 0.38
CA LEU A 179 2.34 -10.60 -0.34
C LEU A 179 3.75 -10.03 -0.58
N LEU A 180 3.98 -8.73 -0.31
CA LEU A 180 5.31 -8.12 -0.34
C LEU A 180 6.31 -8.77 0.63
N TYR A 181 5.82 -9.40 1.70
CA TYR A 181 6.65 -10.05 2.71
C TYR A 181 6.91 -11.53 2.41
N TRP A 182 6.23 -12.09 1.41
CA TRP A 182 6.35 -13.50 1.08
C TRP A 182 7.62 -13.73 0.27
N THR A 183 8.31 -14.81 0.60
CA THR A 183 9.45 -15.32 -0.16
C THR A 183 8.98 -15.94 -1.47
N ARG A 184 9.91 -16.08 -2.41
CA ARG A 184 9.62 -16.77 -3.67
C ARG A 184 9.15 -18.21 -3.45
N ALA A 185 9.76 -18.90 -2.48
CA ALA A 185 9.38 -20.27 -2.13
C ALA A 185 7.93 -20.35 -1.61
N GLU A 186 7.52 -19.45 -0.72
CA GLU A 186 6.13 -19.40 -0.21
C GLU A 186 5.12 -19.12 -1.34
N LEU A 187 5.42 -18.17 -2.22
CA LEU A 187 4.56 -17.91 -3.39
C LEU A 187 4.48 -19.12 -4.32
N ASP A 188 5.59 -19.80 -4.55
CA ASP A 188 5.66 -20.98 -5.41
C ASP A 188 4.93 -22.17 -4.79
N THR A 189 5.02 -22.37 -3.48
CA THR A 189 4.35 -23.47 -2.76
C THR A 189 2.85 -23.23 -2.60
N TYR A 190 2.44 -22.05 -2.15
CA TYR A 190 1.05 -21.80 -1.75
C TYR A 190 0.18 -21.24 -2.88
N LEU A 191 0.78 -20.68 -3.95
CA LEU A 191 0.04 -20.04 -5.04
C LEU A 191 0.37 -20.61 -6.43
N GLU A 192 0.98 -21.79 -6.53
CA GLU A 192 1.51 -22.38 -7.78
C GLU A 192 0.56 -22.26 -8.99
N ALA A 193 -0.72 -22.62 -8.79
CA ALA A 193 -1.74 -22.62 -9.83
C ALA A 193 -2.59 -21.34 -9.91
N SER A 194 -2.27 -20.33 -9.09
CA SER A 194 -3.04 -19.09 -9.01
C SER A 194 -2.41 -17.98 -9.85
N ARG A 195 -3.23 -17.28 -10.66
CA ARG A 195 -2.79 -16.03 -11.33
C ARG A 195 -2.35 -14.94 -10.34
N ILE A 196 -2.69 -15.08 -9.06
CA ILE A 196 -2.23 -14.19 -7.99
C ILE A 196 -0.70 -14.31 -7.82
N ARG A 197 -0.10 -15.48 -8.07
CA ARG A 197 1.35 -15.69 -7.94
C ARG A 197 2.14 -14.75 -8.84
N GLU A 198 1.81 -14.71 -10.14
CA GLU A 198 2.48 -13.85 -11.10
C GLU A 198 2.35 -12.37 -10.72
N ARG A 199 1.15 -11.94 -10.31
CA ARG A 199 0.89 -10.58 -9.84
C ARG A 199 1.64 -10.24 -8.55
N ALA A 200 1.81 -11.19 -7.65
CA ALA A 200 2.58 -11.01 -6.42
C ALA A 200 4.07 -10.81 -6.74
N ILE A 201 4.62 -11.67 -7.61
CA ILE A 201 6.01 -11.58 -8.08
C ILE A 201 6.26 -10.23 -8.77
N GLU A 202 5.37 -9.83 -9.68
CA GLU A 202 5.45 -8.56 -10.39
C GLU A 202 5.45 -7.39 -9.40
N ARG A 203 4.52 -7.40 -8.44
CA ARG A 203 4.43 -6.34 -7.43
C ARG A 203 5.66 -6.25 -6.53
N ILE A 204 6.19 -7.38 -6.07
CA ILE A 204 7.46 -7.41 -5.31
C ILE A 204 8.60 -6.84 -6.15
N THR A 205 8.67 -7.23 -7.43
CA THR A 205 9.71 -6.75 -8.37
C THR A 205 9.59 -5.24 -8.58
N ASN A 206 8.38 -4.72 -8.77
CA ASN A 206 8.13 -3.31 -8.99
C ASN A 206 8.49 -2.46 -7.76
N VAL A 207 8.11 -2.88 -6.55
CA VAL A 207 8.47 -2.17 -5.31
C VAL A 207 9.98 -2.19 -5.09
N THR A 208 10.61 -3.36 -5.28
CA THR A 208 12.07 -3.52 -5.13
C THR A 208 12.83 -2.66 -6.15
N GLY A 209 12.39 -2.67 -7.41
CA GLY A 209 12.98 -1.85 -8.48
C GLY A 209 12.82 -0.35 -8.21
N THR A 210 11.65 0.07 -7.73
CA THR A 210 11.37 1.47 -7.35
C THR A 210 12.30 1.94 -6.23
N TYR A 211 12.47 1.14 -5.18
CA TYR A 211 13.41 1.46 -4.10
C TYR A 211 14.85 1.59 -4.63
N ASN A 212 15.32 0.61 -5.40
CA ASN A 212 16.69 0.62 -5.92
C ASN A 212 16.97 1.83 -6.80
N ASP A 213 15.98 2.22 -7.61
CA ASP A 213 16.03 3.41 -8.45
C ASP A 213 16.08 4.71 -7.62
N LEU A 214 15.21 4.86 -6.60
CA LEU A 214 15.26 6.00 -5.68
C LEU A 214 16.58 6.07 -4.91
N ARG A 215 17.07 4.93 -4.41
CA ARG A 215 18.34 4.83 -3.69
C ARG A 215 19.49 5.34 -4.56
N LEU A 216 19.59 4.81 -5.78
CA LEU A 216 20.65 5.17 -6.72
C LEU A 216 20.58 6.63 -7.18
N ARG A 217 19.37 7.12 -7.53
CA ARG A 217 19.20 8.44 -8.14
C ARG A 217 19.16 9.58 -7.12
N ILE A 218 18.65 9.32 -5.91
CA ILE A 218 18.29 10.34 -4.91
C ILE A 218 18.92 10.03 -3.55
N PHE A 219 18.52 8.95 -2.86
CA PHE A 219 18.86 8.78 -1.43
C PHE A 219 20.37 8.77 -1.19
N SER A 220 21.15 8.03 -2.00
CA SER A 220 22.62 7.99 -1.87
C SER A 220 23.32 9.33 -2.17
N LYS A 221 22.65 10.27 -2.86
CA LYS A 221 23.19 11.62 -3.11
C LYS A 221 22.81 12.62 -2.02
N HIS A 222 21.77 12.33 -1.24
CA HIS A 222 21.26 13.18 -0.17
C HIS A 222 21.15 12.38 1.15
N PRO A 223 22.23 11.75 1.64
CA PRO A 223 22.17 10.86 2.81
C PRO A 223 21.79 11.58 4.12
N HIS A 224 21.97 12.90 4.18
CA HIS A 224 21.51 13.73 5.32
C HIS A 224 19.99 13.90 5.36
N LEU A 225 19.30 13.78 4.22
CA LEU A 225 17.83 13.81 4.13
C LEU A 225 17.24 12.40 4.15
N PHE A 226 17.96 11.44 3.56
CA PHE A 226 17.51 10.06 3.41
C PHE A 226 18.55 9.07 3.99
N PRO A 227 18.76 9.07 5.32
CA PRO A 227 19.67 8.13 5.97
C PRO A 227 19.32 6.67 5.66
N GLU A 228 20.32 5.83 5.34
CA GLU A 228 20.10 4.43 4.93
C GLU A 228 19.51 3.59 6.06
N GLU A 229 19.80 3.92 7.31
CA GLU A 229 19.22 3.28 8.50
C GLU A 229 17.71 3.48 8.60
N VAL A 230 17.16 4.56 8.06
CA VAL A 230 15.72 4.85 8.05
C VAL A 230 15.10 4.49 6.69
N PHE A 231 15.69 4.95 5.59
CA PHE A 231 15.21 4.80 4.23
C PHE A 231 15.80 3.53 3.59
N ASN A 232 15.57 2.38 4.23
CA ASN A 232 15.96 1.06 3.75
C ASN A 232 14.80 0.30 3.08
N MET A 233 15.10 -0.89 2.56
CA MET A 233 14.12 -1.76 1.90
C MET A 233 12.99 -2.22 2.84
N GLU A 234 13.26 -2.45 4.13
CA GLU A 234 12.26 -2.91 5.10
C GLU A 234 11.23 -1.80 5.38
N SER A 235 11.69 -0.57 5.65
CA SER A 235 10.83 0.62 5.79
C SER A 235 10.03 0.90 4.51
N PHE A 236 10.65 0.68 3.33
CA PHE A 236 9.99 0.88 2.05
C PHE A 236 8.90 -0.16 1.78
N LYS A 237 9.14 -1.44 2.12
CA LYS A 237 8.11 -2.49 2.07
C LYS A 237 6.98 -2.23 3.06
N TRP A 238 7.29 -1.77 4.27
CA TRP A 238 6.29 -1.34 5.25
C TRP A 238 5.39 -0.25 4.67
N SER A 239 5.99 0.81 4.15
CA SER A 239 5.24 1.95 3.63
C SER A 239 4.37 1.55 2.42
N PHE A 240 4.91 0.80 1.46
CA PHE A 240 4.09 0.26 0.35
C PHE A 240 3.01 -0.72 0.83
N GLY A 241 3.27 -1.49 1.88
CA GLY A 241 2.27 -2.33 2.53
C GLY A 241 1.08 -1.51 3.03
N ILE A 242 1.36 -0.39 3.72
CA ILE A 242 0.34 0.58 4.12
C ILE A 242 -0.39 1.12 2.90
N LEU A 243 0.31 1.66 1.91
CA LEU A 243 -0.31 2.24 0.72
C LEU A 243 -1.21 1.24 -0.02
N PHE A 244 -0.78 -0.01 -0.22
CA PHE A 244 -1.61 -1.02 -0.88
C PHE A 244 -2.89 -1.35 -0.11
N SER A 245 -2.91 -1.16 1.21
CA SER A 245 -4.05 -1.48 2.06
C SER A 245 -4.97 -0.30 2.35
N ARG A 246 -4.46 0.94 2.32
CA ARG A 246 -5.14 2.13 2.86
C ARG A 246 -5.19 3.34 1.92
N LEU A 247 -4.47 3.29 0.80
CA LEU A 247 -4.48 4.39 -0.15
C LEU A 247 -5.80 4.38 -0.92
N VAL A 248 -6.55 5.48 -0.79
CA VAL A 248 -7.79 5.69 -1.54
C VAL A 248 -7.50 6.47 -2.80
N ARG A 249 -8.34 6.25 -3.81
CA ARG A 249 -8.34 7.01 -5.05
C ARG A 249 -9.60 7.87 -5.06
N LEU A 250 -9.46 9.16 -5.34
CA LEU A 250 -10.54 10.16 -5.30
C LEU A 250 -10.91 10.56 -6.74
N PRO A 251 -11.93 9.94 -7.36
CA PRO A 251 -12.33 10.23 -8.75
C PRO A 251 -12.65 11.71 -8.99
N SER A 252 -13.31 12.36 -8.04
CA SER A 252 -13.73 13.76 -8.16
C SER A 252 -12.58 14.77 -8.01
N MET A 253 -11.36 14.28 -7.72
CA MET A 253 -10.12 15.05 -7.61
C MET A 253 -9.06 14.52 -8.59
N ASP A 254 -9.43 14.36 -9.86
CA ASP A 254 -8.54 13.93 -10.95
C ASP A 254 -7.83 12.59 -10.70
N GLU A 255 -8.55 11.64 -10.08
CA GLU A 255 -8.03 10.33 -9.70
C GLU A 255 -6.82 10.39 -8.74
N ARG A 256 -6.68 11.51 -8.01
CA ARG A 256 -5.65 11.69 -6.97
C ARG A 256 -5.72 10.56 -5.95
N VAL A 257 -4.54 10.15 -5.50
CA VAL A 257 -4.42 9.16 -4.43
C VAL A 257 -4.07 9.84 -3.11
N ALA A 258 -4.65 9.34 -2.02
CA ALA A 258 -4.43 9.90 -0.69
C ALA A 258 -4.55 8.82 0.39
N LEU A 259 -3.86 9.01 1.51
CA LEU A 259 -4.23 8.39 2.78
C LEU A 259 -5.19 9.32 3.49
N VAL A 260 -6.28 8.79 4.00
CA VAL A 260 -7.33 9.56 4.67
C VAL A 260 -7.51 8.98 6.06
N PRO A 261 -6.65 9.39 7.03
CA PRO A 261 -6.79 9.03 8.44
C PRO A 261 -8.25 9.07 8.90
N TRP A 262 -8.68 8.02 9.61
CA TRP A 262 -10.07 7.70 9.97
C TRP A 262 -10.84 6.97 8.87
N ALA A 263 -10.90 7.54 7.68
CA ALA A 263 -11.66 6.96 6.57
C ALA A 263 -11.09 5.61 6.15
N ASP A 264 -9.76 5.49 6.19
CA ASP A 264 -9.00 4.29 5.91
C ASP A 264 -9.16 3.16 6.97
N MET A 265 -10.04 3.36 7.96
CA MET A 265 -10.52 2.31 8.88
C MET A 265 -11.84 1.68 8.42
N LEU A 266 -12.42 2.13 7.30
CA LEU A 266 -13.49 1.39 6.63
C LEU A 266 -12.94 0.07 6.10
N ASN A 267 -13.66 -1.01 6.34
CA ASN A 267 -13.33 -2.31 5.76
C ASN A 267 -14.06 -2.51 4.44
N HIS A 268 -13.57 -3.47 3.66
CA HIS A 268 -14.18 -3.82 2.39
C HIS A 268 -15.43 -4.70 2.57
N SER A 269 -16.50 -4.39 1.81
CA SER A 269 -17.56 -5.36 1.51
C SER A 269 -17.95 -5.30 0.03
N CYS A 270 -18.21 -6.48 -0.57
CA CYS A 270 -18.76 -6.56 -1.92
C CYS A 270 -20.29 -6.34 -1.96
N GLU A 271 -20.94 -6.26 -0.79
CA GLU A 271 -22.39 -6.06 -0.66
C GLU A 271 -22.80 -4.59 -0.72
N VAL A 272 -21.83 -3.67 -0.65
CA VAL A 272 -22.06 -2.23 -0.72
C VAL A 272 -21.56 -1.64 -2.03
N GLU A 273 -22.05 -0.46 -2.37
CA GLU A 273 -21.69 0.33 -3.56
C GLU A 273 -21.06 1.68 -3.19
N THR A 274 -21.01 2.00 -1.90
CA THR A 274 -20.41 3.24 -1.40
C THR A 274 -18.89 3.19 -1.33
N PHE A 275 -18.25 4.31 -1.63
CA PHE A 275 -16.80 4.51 -1.64
C PHE A 275 -16.48 5.94 -1.21
N LEU A 276 -15.24 6.17 -0.76
CA LEU A 276 -14.72 7.49 -0.47
C LEU A 276 -14.48 8.31 -1.74
N ASP A 277 -14.96 9.56 -1.76
CA ASP A 277 -14.68 10.51 -2.85
C ASP A 277 -14.51 11.93 -2.29
N TYR A 278 -14.11 12.88 -3.14
CA TYR A 278 -13.94 14.28 -2.79
C TYR A 278 -15.18 15.11 -3.14
N ASP A 279 -15.77 15.79 -2.15
CA ASP A 279 -16.82 16.77 -2.41
C ASP A 279 -16.21 18.16 -2.62
N LYS A 280 -16.39 18.69 -3.83
CA LYS A 280 -15.89 20.02 -4.22
C LYS A 280 -16.55 21.16 -3.44
N SER A 281 -17.79 20.97 -2.97
CA SER A 281 -18.54 22.02 -2.28
C SER A 281 -18.05 22.23 -0.85
N SER A 282 -17.91 21.15 -0.08
CA SER A 282 -17.34 21.18 1.27
C SER A 282 -15.80 21.16 1.28
N LYS A 283 -15.17 20.90 0.13
CA LYS A 283 -13.72 20.77 -0.03
C LYS A 283 -13.12 19.73 0.91
N GLY A 284 -13.68 18.53 0.96
CA GLY A 284 -13.19 17.45 1.82
C GLY A 284 -13.49 16.07 1.25
N VAL A 285 -12.89 15.05 1.87
CA VAL A 285 -13.19 13.65 1.54
C VAL A 285 -14.47 13.25 2.27
N VAL A 286 -15.40 12.67 1.51
CA VAL A 286 -16.73 12.30 1.98
C VAL A 286 -17.04 10.83 1.74
N PHE A 287 -17.91 10.30 2.61
CA PHE A 287 -18.48 8.96 2.48
C PHE A 287 -19.99 9.06 2.56
N THR A 288 -20.68 8.64 1.49
CA THR A 288 -22.15 8.69 1.40
C THR A 288 -22.73 7.29 1.41
N THR A 289 -23.60 6.98 2.37
CA THR A 289 -24.14 5.63 2.51
C THR A 289 -25.11 5.25 1.39
N ASP A 290 -25.05 4.00 0.96
CA ASP A 290 -25.99 3.38 0.01
C ASP A 290 -27.18 2.70 0.70
N ARG A 291 -27.07 2.46 2.01
CA ARG A 291 -28.07 1.79 2.87
C ARG A 291 -28.11 2.40 4.28
N PRO A 292 -29.19 2.18 5.06
CA PRO A 292 -29.23 2.60 6.46
C PRO A 292 -28.37 1.68 7.34
N TYR A 293 -27.92 2.20 8.49
CA TYR A 293 -27.22 1.44 9.54
C TYR A 293 -27.80 1.73 10.93
N GLN A 294 -27.94 0.68 11.74
CA GLN A 294 -28.30 0.72 13.16
C GLN A 294 -27.03 0.82 14.03
N PRO A 295 -27.15 1.33 15.27
CA PRO A 295 -26.05 1.28 16.23
C PRO A 295 -25.51 -0.16 16.39
N GLY A 296 -24.19 -0.31 16.34
CA GLY A 296 -23.51 -1.61 16.41
C GLY A 296 -23.23 -2.25 15.05
N GLU A 297 -23.83 -1.77 13.96
CA GLU A 297 -23.52 -2.29 12.63
C GLU A 297 -22.21 -1.72 12.08
N GLN A 298 -21.39 -2.60 11.50
CA GLN A 298 -20.17 -2.21 10.81
C GLN A 298 -20.51 -1.52 9.48
N VAL A 299 -19.88 -0.36 9.27
CA VAL A 299 -19.93 0.39 8.02
C VAL A 299 -18.74 -0.03 7.17
N ASN A 300 -19.02 -0.42 5.93
CA ASN A 300 -18.04 -0.93 4.98
C ASN A 300 -18.10 -0.13 3.68
N GLU A 301 -17.04 -0.21 2.88
CA GLU A 301 -16.96 0.40 1.56
C GLU A 301 -16.51 -0.60 0.48
N ILE A 302 -16.62 -0.19 -0.78
CA ILE A 302 -16.03 -0.92 -1.91
C ILE A 302 -14.69 -0.30 -2.30
N PHE A 303 -13.57 -1.00 -2.00
CA PHE A 303 -12.24 -0.53 -2.38
C PHE A 303 -11.99 -0.55 -3.91
N PHE A 304 -12.78 -1.32 -4.66
CA PHE A 304 -12.58 -1.54 -6.10
C PHE A 304 -13.80 -1.13 -6.93
N VAL A 305 -14.07 0.18 -7.00
CA VAL A 305 -15.20 0.77 -7.75
C VAL A 305 -15.31 0.26 -9.20
N LYS A 306 -14.18 0.00 -9.86
CA LYS A 306 -14.14 -0.41 -11.29
C LYS A 306 -14.52 -1.88 -11.56
N LEU A 307 -14.52 -2.77 -10.57
CA LEU A 307 -14.82 -4.19 -10.82
C LEU A 307 -16.32 -4.47 -11.00
N LYS A 308 -17.21 -3.77 -10.28
CA LYS A 308 -18.66 -3.96 -10.44
C LYS A 308 -19.19 -3.46 -11.79
N SER A 309 -18.69 -2.31 -12.28
CA SER A 309 -19.11 -1.75 -13.58
C SER A 309 -18.78 -2.68 -14.76
N LEU A 310 -17.70 -3.44 -14.67
CA LEU A 310 -17.29 -4.39 -15.72
C LEU A 310 -18.11 -5.70 -15.72
N VAL A 311 -18.60 -6.12 -14.55
CA VAL A 311 -19.50 -7.30 -14.45
C VAL A 311 -20.91 -6.92 -14.89
N ALA A 312 -21.40 -5.74 -14.52
CA ALA A 312 -22.73 -5.25 -14.94
C ALA A 312 -22.85 -4.98 -16.46
N LYS A 313 -21.72 -4.80 -17.17
CA LYS A 313 -21.70 -4.69 -18.64
C LYS A 313 -21.49 -6.03 -19.36
N ARG A 314 -21.39 -7.14 -18.62
CA ARG A 314 -21.15 -8.49 -19.15
C ARG A 314 -22.30 -9.48 -18.88
N ILE A 315 -23.42 -9.00 -18.33
CA ILE A 315 -24.70 -9.70 -18.24
C ILE A 315 -25.68 -8.94 -19.13
#